data_AF-A0AAQ4RD57-F1
#
_entry.id   AF-A0AAQ4RD57-F1
#
_cell.length_a   1.000
_cell.length_b   1.000
_cell.length_c   1.000
_cell.angle_alpha   90.00
_cell.angle_beta   90.00
_cell.angle_gamma   90.00
#
_symmetry.space_group_name_H-M   'P 1'
#
loop_
_entity.id
_entity.type
_entity.pdbx_description
1 polymer ?
#
loop_
_entity_poly.entity_id
_entity_poly.type
_entity_poly.pdbx_seq_one_letter_code
_entity_poly.pdbx_strand_id
1 'polypeptide(L)'
;MIRSRELNATLGPKGSPGAVELVCDLHNTTANMGLCLIAYSDCDWICLHIFRHLQRKMPDIPMRYIHFDVPHKESYSLDSVGKHGFAMEIGPQPHGVVRSNVYAAMKAGVQHMLDWVCFFNSGSTFEGEYVDVFTMIKHIDYPRDRETRKIRAAIHPQLQDQDFCLLHPEDPLFQTFSGETLRYKGDEALYPFFINECAYYEKGIALSLARKRPDQTCQNVKNSA
;
A
#
# COMPACT_ATOMS: atom_id res chain seq x y z
N MET A 1 15.42 7.44 -16.45
CA MET A 1 16.37 6.29 -16.53
C MET A 1 17.70 6.53 -15.80
N ILE A 2 18.22 7.76 -15.70
CA ILE A 2 19.50 8.02 -14.99
C ILE A 2 19.38 7.69 -13.50
N ARG A 3 18.42 8.32 -12.80
CA ARG A 3 18.27 8.17 -11.35
C ARG A 3 17.99 6.74 -10.89
N SER A 4 17.17 5.98 -11.62
CA SER A 4 16.88 4.58 -11.27
C SER A 4 18.12 3.68 -11.36
N ARG A 5 19.03 3.94 -12.32
CA ARG A 5 20.30 3.22 -12.41
C ARG A 5 21.24 3.56 -11.26
N GLU A 6 21.31 4.83 -10.85
CA GLU A 6 22.10 5.25 -9.69
C GLU A 6 21.61 4.61 -8.39
N LEU A 7 20.29 4.59 -8.18
CA LEU A 7 19.67 3.94 -7.02
C LEU A 7 19.96 2.44 -7.04
N ASN A 8 19.82 1.77 -8.18
CA ASN A 8 20.15 0.35 -8.31
C ASN A 8 21.65 0.06 -8.11
N ALA A 9 22.53 1.00 -8.46
CA ALA A 9 23.97 0.87 -8.20
C ALA A 9 24.32 1.08 -6.72
N THR A 10 23.54 1.91 -6.00
CA THR A 10 23.80 2.27 -4.60
C THR A 10 23.14 1.30 -3.62
N LEU A 11 21.91 0.87 -3.91
CA LEU A 11 21.09 0.03 -3.04
C LEU A 11 21.02 -1.42 -3.52
N GLY A 12 21.27 -1.67 -4.81
CA GLY A 12 21.18 -2.99 -5.43
C GLY A 12 22.57 -3.62 -5.64
N PRO A 13 22.80 -4.31 -6.77
CA PRO A 13 21.85 -4.54 -7.87
C PRO A 13 20.63 -5.36 -7.43
N LYS A 14 19.44 -4.97 -7.88
CA LYS A 14 18.17 -5.68 -7.64
C LYS A 14 18.29 -7.17 -7.95
N GLY A 15 17.84 -8.00 -7.01
CA GLY A 15 17.87 -9.46 -7.13
C GLY A 15 19.26 -10.09 -6.99
N SER A 16 20.28 -9.32 -6.60
CA SER A 16 21.64 -9.82 -6.34
C SER A 16 21.91 -9.96 -4.84
N PRO A 17 22.86 -10.84 -4.43
CA PRO A 17 23.30 -10.92 -3.03
C PRO A 17 23.92 -9.63 -2.47
N GLY A 18 24.34 -8.72 -3.35
CA GLY A 18 24.95 -7.43 -2.97
C GLY A 18 23.95 -6.30 -2.71
N ALA A 19 22.66 -6.53 -2.95
CA ALA A 19 21.61 -5.57 -2.60
C ALA A 19 21.55 -5.36 -1.08
N VAL A 20 21.12 -4.17 -0.66
CA VAL A 20 20.86 -3.85 0.74
C VAL A 20 19.77 -4.76 1.30
N GLU A 21 19.84 -5.04 2.60
CA GLU A 21 18.92 -5.99 3.24
C GLU A 21 17.48 -5.50 3.25
N LEU A 22 17.23 -4.24 3.60
CA LEU A 22 15.88 -3.67 3.74
C LEU A 22 15.79 -2.28 3.10
N VAL A 23 14.78 -2.06 2.27
CA VAL A 23 14.41 -0.73 1.76
C VAL A 23 13.01 -0.36 2.23
N CYS A 24 12.90 0.74 2.96
CA CYS A 24 11.62 1.36 3.33
C CYS A 24 11.47 2.65 2.52
N ASP A 25 10.53 2.67 1.57
CA ASP A 25 10.27 3.83 0.72
C ASP A 25 9.05 4.61 1.24
N LEU A 26 9.16 5.92 1.44
CA LEU A 26 8.13 6.70 2.13
C LEU A 26 7.22 7.42 1.12
N HIS A 27 5.92 7.20 1.23
CA HIS A 27 4.92 7.76 0.31
C HIS A 27 3.80 8.49 1.06
N ASN A 28 3.13 9.37 0.31
CA ASN A 28 1.86 9.97 0.71
C ASN A 28 0.84 9.79 -0.40
N THR A 29 -0.42 9.72 0.00
CA THR A 29 -1.57 9.63 -0.89
C THR A 29 -2.65 10.62 -0.49
N THR A 30 -3.40 11.11 -1.46
CA THR A 30 -4.60 11.91 -1.22
C THR A 30 -5.79 11.06 -0.77
N ALA A 31 -5.74 9.74 -0.92
CA ALA A 31 -6.79 8.81 -0.53
C ALA A 31 -6.82 8.56 1.00
N ASN A 32 -7.98 8.17 1.55
CA ASN A 32 -8.19 8.03 2.99
C ASN A 32 -7.72 6.66 3.52
N MET A 33 -6.48 6.30 3.23
CA MET A 33 -5.98 4.93 3.45
C MET A 33 -5.55 4.64 4.90
N GLY A 34 -5.30 5.68 5.72
CA GLY A 34 -4.55 5.51 6.96
C GLY A 34 -3.09 5.14 6.66
N LEU A 35 -2.43 4.41 7.56
CA LEU A 35 -1.05 3.95 7.36
C LEU A 35 -1.06 2.57 6.70
N CYS A 36 -0.37 2.40 5.58
CA CYS A 36 -0.29 1.14 4.86
C CYS A 36 1.17 0.74 4.62
N LEU A 37 1.45 -0.56 4.71
CA LEU A 37 2.67 -1.12 4.11
C LEU A 37 2.30 -1.79 2.80
N ILE A 38 2.96 -1.41 1.72
CA ILE A 38 2.72 -1.95 0.37
C ILE A 38 3.95 -2.74 -0.06
N ALA A 39 3.77 -4.01 -0.40
CA ALA A 39 4.87 -4.89 -0.78
C ALA A 39 4.46 -5.83 -1.93
N TYR A 40 5.47 -6.39 -2.61
CA TYR A 40 5.30 -7.40 -3.67
C TYR A 40 5.30 -8.85 -3.16
N SER A 41 5.48 -9.04 -1.86
CA SER A 41 5.42 -10.35 -1.22
C SER A 41 4.48 -10.28 -0.04
N ASP A 42 3.61 -11.27 0.05
CA ASP A 42 2.79 -11.50 1.24
C ASP A 42 3.41 -12.52 2.20
N CYS A 43 4.55 -13.14 1.86
CA CYS A 43 5.23 -14.14 2.68
C CYS A 43 6.63 -13.71 3.15
N ASP A 44 7.05 -12.48 2.85
CA ASP A 44 8.26 -11.88 3.39
C ASP A 44 8.08 -11.64 4.89
N TRP A 45 8.63 -12.57 5.68
CA TRP A 45 8.47 -12.57 7.12
C TRP A 45 9.07 -11.32 7.78
N ILE A 46 10.10 -10.68 7.21
CA ILE A 46 10.65 -9.43 7.77
C ILE A 46 9.61 -8.33 7.67
N CYS A 47 9.04 -8.14 6.49
CA CYS A 47 8.02 -7.13 6.23
C CYS A 47 6.76 -7.36 7.07
N LEU A 48 6.32 -8.63 7.20
CA LEU A 48 5.16 -8.97 8.03
C LEU A 48 5.41 -8.76 9.53
N HIS A 49 6.59 -9.09 10.05
CA HIS A 49 6.92 -8.86 11.46
C HIS A 49 7.05 -7.37 11.79
N ILE A 50 7.66 -6.59 10.89
CA ILE A 50 7.70 -5.12 11.01
C ILE A 50 6.27 -4.58 11.03
N PHE A 51 5.42 -4.98 10.08
CA PHE A 51 4.02 -4.57 10.03
C PHE A 51 3.31 -4.83 11.36
N ARG A 52 3.45 -6.06 11.89
CA ARG A 52 2.83 -6.45 13.14
C ARG A 52 3.38 -5.68 14.34
N HIS A 53 4.67 -5.40 14.36
CA HIS A 53 5.28 -4.56 15.38
C HIS A 53 4.70 -3.15 15.36
N LEU A 54 4.56 -2.54 14.18
CA LEU A 54 3.95 -1.23 14.01
C LEU A 54 2.49 -1.24 14.49
N GLN A 55 1.70 -2.24 14.13
CA GLN A 55 0.31 -2.38 14.62
C GLN A 55 0.22 -2.37 16.15
N ARG A 56 1.14 -3.05 16.84
CA ARG A 56 1.18 -3.09 18.31
C ARG A 56 1.61 -1.76 18.93
N LYS A 57 2.53 -1.03 18.27
CA LYS A 57 3.07 0.25 18.78
C LYS A 57 2.21 1.45 18.44
N MET A 58 1.37 1.35 17.41
CA MET A 58 0.52 2.44 16.91
C MET A 58 -0.95 2.00 16.83
N PRO A 59 -1.58 1.56 17.94
CA PRO A 59 -2.92 0.97 17.93
C PRO A 59 -4.02 1.96 17.50
N ASP A 60 -3.79 3.26 17.65
CA ASP A 60 -4.76 4.31 17.32
C ASP A 60 -4.79 4.66 15.82
N ILE A 61 -3.88 4.11 15.02
CA ILE A 61 -3.78 4.38 13.58
C ILE A 61 -4.24 3.14 12.81
N PRO A 62 -5.35 3.24 12.05
CA PRO A 62 -5.78 2.16 11.19
C PRO A 62 -4.68 1.76 10.19
N MET A 63 -4.32 0.48 10.19
CA MET A 63 -3.15 -0.01 9.46
C MET A 63 -3.42 -1.26 8.64
N ARG A 64 -2.96 -1.27 7.38
CA ARG A 64 -3.19 -2.38 6.43
C ARG A 64 -1.92 -2.80 5.73
N TYR A 65 -1.79 -4.10 5.50
CA TYR A 65 -0.75 -4.65 4.64
C TYR A 65 -1.35 -4.89 3.25
N ILE A 66 -0.78 -4.26 2.23
CA ILE A 66 -1.24 -4.36 0.84
C ILE A 66 -0.23 -5.18 0.06
N HIS A 67 -0.70 -6.27 -0.55
CA HIS A 67 0.12 -7.12 -1.40
C HIS A 67 -0.19 -6.82 -2.87
N PHE A 68 0.83 -6.40 -3.61
CA PHE A 68 0.78 -6.31 -5.07
C PHE A 68 1.29 -7.63 -5.66
N ASP A 69 0.36 -8.47 -6.12
CA ASP A 69 0.65 -9.80 -6.66
C ASP A 69 1.25 -9.71 -8.08
N VAL A 70 2.46 -9.15 -8.15
CA VAL A 70 3.28 -9.02 -9.35
C VAL A 70 4.60 -9.74 -9.07
N PRO A 71 5.08 -10.62 -9.99
CA PRO A 71 6.34 -11.33 -9.78
C PRO A 71 7.49 -10.37 -9.47
N HIS A 72 8.38 -10.73 -8.54
CA HIS A 72 9.50 -9.87 -8.14
C HIS A 72 10.41 -9.44 -9.32
N LYS A 73 10.48 -10.22 -10.40
CA LYS A 73 11.23 -9.84 -11.61
C LYS A 73 10.58 -8.68 -12.38
N GLU A 74 9.27 -8.51 -12.21
CA GLU A 74 8.44 -7.50 -12.86
C GLU A 74 8.09 -6.34 -11.92
N SER A 75 8.47 -6.42 -10.64
CA SER A 75 8.27 -5.30 -9.71
C SER A 75 9.09 -4.09 -10.16
N TYR A 76 8.52 -2.90 -9.92
CA TYR A 76 8.96 -1.66 -10.58
C TYR A 76 9.25 -0.52 -9.60
N SER A 77 8.94 -0.69 -8.32
CA SER A 77 9.17 0.31 -7.28
C SER A 77 10.61 0.29 -6.73
N LEU A 78 10.96 1.32 -5.98
CA LEU A 78 12.28 1.43 -5.33
C LEU A 78 12.49 0.39 -4.24
N ASP A 79 11.46 0.08 -3.44
CA ASP A 79 11.55 -0.90 -2.35
C ASP A 79 11.94 -2.30 -2.86
N SER A 80 11.58 -2.63 -4.10
CA SER A 80 11.94 -3.90 -4.74
C SER A 80 13.43 -4.04 -5.11
N VAL A 81 14.25 -3.02 -4.90
CA VAL A 81 15.70 -3.08 -5.13
C VAL A 81 16.41 -3.83 -3.99
N GLY A 82 15.91 -3.70 -2.76
CA GLY A 82 16.42 -4.41 -1.59
C GLY A 82 16.10 -5.90 -1.63
N LYS A 83 16.69 -6.67 -0.72
CA LYS A 83 16.33 -8.08 -0.51
C LYS A 83 14.95 -8.21 0.12
N HIS A 84 14.68 -7.32 1.07
CA HIS A 84 13.38 -7.07 1.69
C HIS A 84 12.99 -5.62 1.40
N GLY A 85 11.70 -5.34 1.30
CA GLY A 85 11.26 -3.99 1.08
C GLY A 85 9.75 -3.81 1.07
N PHE A 86 9.35 -2.61 1.46
CA PHE A 86 7.97 -2.14 1.39
C PHE A 86 7.94 -0.63 1.23
N ALA A 87 6.86 -0.12 0.64
CA ALA A 87 6.51 1.28 0.75
C ALA A 87 5.68 1.52 2.03
N MET A 88 6.07 2.50 2.83
CA MET A 88 5.27 3.02 3.93
C MET A 88 4.43 4.19 3.40
N GLU A 89 3.14 3.92 3.18
CA GLU A 89 2.19 4.84 2.56
C GLU A 89 1.26 5.42 3.63
N ILE A 90 0.98 6.72 3.58
CA ILE A 90 0.05 7.34 4.52
C ILE A 90 -0.77 8.47 3.90
N GLY A 91 -2.08 8.38 4.12
CA GLY A 91 -3.04 9.39 3.68
C GLY A 91 -4.26 9.49 4.61
N PRO A 92 -5.12 10.50 4.40
CA PRO A 92 -5.08 11.43 3.28
C PRO A 92 -4.19 12.65 3.53
N GLN A 93 -3.36 13.00 2.55
CA GLN A 93 -2.59 14.25 2.53
C GLN A 93 -2.54 14.81 1.10
N PRO A 94 -3.00 16.06 0.87
CA PRO A 94 -2.80 16.74 -0.41
C PRO A 94 -1.31 16.83 -0.76
N HIS A 95 -0.95 16.59 -2.02
CA HIS A 95 0.43 16.72 -2.47
C HIS A 95 0.92 18.18 -2.32
N GLY A 96 2.17 18.34 -1.90
CA GLY A 96 2.75 19.66 -1.63
C GLY A 96 2.29 20.30 -0.30
N VAL A 97 1.52 19.58 0.53
CA VAL A 97 1.09 20.04 1.87
C VAL A 97 1.72 19.16 2.94
N VAL A 98 2.15 19.80 4.04
CA VAL A 98 2.65 19.09 5.23
C VAL A 98 1.60 19.16 6.32
N ARG A 99 1.02 18.01 6.70
CA ARG A 99 0.11 17.90 7.84
C ARG A 99 0.85 17.35 9.06
N SER A 100 0.68 18.00 10.21
CA SER A 100 1.38 17.61 11.45
C SER A 100 1.06 16.18 11.89
N ASN A 101 -0.21 15.77 11.79
CA ASN A 101 -0.63 14.42 12.16
C ASN A 101 -0.01 13.34 11.26
N VAL A 102 0.03 13.58 9.94
CA VAL A 102 0.64 12.66 8.96
C VAL A 102 2.15 12.58 9.16
N TYR A 103 2.82 13.71 9.34
CA TYR A 103 4.25 13.77 9.65
C TYR A 103 4.59 12.98 10.93
N ALA A 104 3.84 13.21 12.02
CA ALA A 104 4.08 12.54 13.29
C ALA A 104 3.88 11.03 13.19
N ALA A 105 2.81 10.58 12.51
CA ALA A 105 2.55 9.17 12.27
C ALA A 105 3.64 8.50 11.43
N MET A 106 4.05 9.11 10.31
CA MET A 106 5.14 8.60 9.47
C MET A 106 6.45 8.51 10.26
N LYS A 107 6.80 9.56 11.01
CA LYS A 107 8.01 9.58 11.85
C LYS A 107 7.98 8.46 12.90
N ALA A 108 6.85 8.26 13.58
CA ALA A 108 6.68 7.18 14.54
C ALA A 108 6.78 5.79 13.88
N GLY A 109 6.16 5.60 12.72
CA GLY A 109 6.25 4.36 11.94
C GLY A 109 7.68 4.00 11.56
N VAL A 110 8.44 4.98 11.05
CA VAL A 110 9.87 4.80 10.73
C VAL A 110 10.68 4.48 11.98
N GLN A 111 10.44 5.19 13.10
CA GLN A 111 11.16 4.91 14.35
C GLN A 111 10.90 3.48 14.84
N HIS A 112 9.64 3.05 14.89
CA HIS A 112 9.28 1.70 15.35
C HIS A 112 9.79 0.60 14.42
N MET A 113 9.88 0.84 13.12
CA MET A 113 10.55 -0.06 12.19
C MET A 113 12.03 -0.18 12.53
N LEU A 114 12.74 0.93 12.76
CA LEU A 114 14.15 0.92 13.14
C LEU A 114 14.37 0.23 14.49
N ASP A 115 13.49 0.47 15.47
CA ASP A 115 13.50 -0.22 16.76
C ASP A 115 13.37 -1.74 16.57
N TRP A 116 12.45 -2.19 15.71
CA TRP A 116 12.29 -3.61 15.37
C TRP A 116 13.56 -4.19 14.75
N VAL A 117 14.20 -3.47 13.83
CA VAL A 117 15.48 -3.91 13.22
C VAL A 117 16.58 -4.04 14.29
N CYS A 118 16.66 -3.09 15.23
CA CYS A 118 17.60 -3.18 16.35
C CYS A 118 17.34 -4.39 17.24
N PHE A 119 16.07 -4.66 17.59
CA PHE A 119 15.70 -5.84 18.37
C PHE A 119 15.99 -7.15 17.64
N PHE A 120 15.74 -7.20 16.32
CA PHE A 120 16.07 -8.36 15.50
C PHE A 120 17.59 -8.61 15.45
N ASN A 121 18.38 -7.55 15.27
CA ASN A 121 19.83 -7.64 15.25
C ASN A 121 20.44 -7.98 16.63
N SER A 122 19.74 -7.71 17.73
CA SER A 122 20.17 -8.08 19.08
C SER A 122 19.84 -9.53 19.46
N GLY A 123 19.29 -10.32 18.54
CA GLY A 123 18.91 -11.72 18.78
C GLY A 123 17.55 -11.90 19.48
N SER A 124 16.71 -10.87 19.50
CA SER A 124 15.35 -10.98 20.05
C SER A 124 14.53 -11.99 19.24
N THR A 125 13.64 -12.71 19.93
CA THR A 125 12.72 -13.66 19.30
C THR A 125 11.37 -13.01 19.05
N PHE A 126 10.83 -13.21 17.85
CA PHE A 126 9.50 -12.74 17.50
C PHE A 126 8.58 -13.92 17.25
N GLU A 127 7.50 -13.98 18.02
CA GLU A 127 6.44 -14.96 17.82
C GLU A 127 5.65 -14.62 16.56
N GLY A 128 5.33 -15.67 15.81
CA GLY A 128 4.50 -15.59 14.63
C GLY A 128 3.06 -15.22 14.97
N GLU A 129 2.53 -14.22 14.28
CA GLU A 129 1.15 -13.80 14.41
C GLU A 129 0.49 -13.71 13.03
N TYR A 130 -0.83 -13.79 13.05
CA TYR A 130 -1.66 -13.61 11.87
C TYR A 130 -1.75 -12.13 11.50
N VAL A 131 -1.53 -11.87 10.21
CA VAL A 131 -1.69 -10.56 9.60
C VAL A 131 -2.77 -10.64 8.53
N ASP A 132 -3.72 -9.71 8.60
CA ASP A 132 -4.68 -9.48 7.53
C ASP A 132 -3.97 -8.82 6.34
N VAL A 133 -4.01 -9.48 5.17
CA VAL A 133 -3.39 -8.98 3.95
C VAL A 133 -4.45 -8.64 2.90
N PHE A 134 -4.32 -7.47 2.29
CA PHE A 134 -5.15 -7.00 1.19
C PHE A 134 -4.42 -7.21 -0.13
N THR A 135 -4.70 -8.30 -0.81
CA THR A 135 -4.08 -8.63 -2.10
C THR A 135 -4.82 -7.92 -3.23
N MET A 136 -4.11 -7.04 -3.95
CA MET A 136 -4.64 -6.29 -5.09
C MET A 136 -5.07 -7.25 -6.21
N ILE A 137 -6.23 -6.98 -6.82
CA ILE A 137 -6.80 -7.79 -7.90
C ILE A 137 -6.79 -7.01 -9.22
N LYS A 138 -7.28 -5.77 -9.20
CA LYS A 138 -7.41 -4.92 -10.40
C LYS A 138 -7.60 -3.46 -10.04
N HIS A 139 -7.42 -2.60 -11.04
CA HIS A 139 -7.80 -1.20 -11.00
C HIS A 139 -9.15 -0.97 -11.69
N ILE A 140 -9.84 0.10 -11.31
CA ILE A 140 -11.00 0.63 -12.02
C ILE A 140 -10.64 2.05 -12.49
N ASP A 141 -10.76 2.32 -13.79
CA ASP A 141 -10.62 3.68 -14.35
C ASP A 141 -11.90 4.50 -14.11
N TYR A 142 -11.75 5.81 -14.20
CA TYR A 142 -12.88 6.72 -14.31
C TYR A 142 -13.71 6.43 -15.56
N PRO A 143 -15.04 6.59 -15.50
CA PRO A 143 -15.86 6.70 -16.68
C PRO A 143 -15.36 7.87 -17.53
N ARG A 144 -14.99 7.56 -18.77
CA ARG A 144 -14.50 8.54 -19.74
C ARG A 144 -15.43 8.63 -20.92
N ASP A 145 -15.52 9.83 -21.47
CA ASP A 145 -16.14 10.07 -22.76
C ASP A 145 -15.38 9.31 -23.87
N ARG A 146 -16.11 8.77 -24.86
CA ARG A 146 -15.52 7.89 -25.88
C ARG A 146 -14.63 8.65 -26.85
N GLU A 147 -15.02 9.87 -27.21
CA GLU A 147 -14.32 10.68 -28.22
C GLU A 147 -13.20 11.50 -27.59
N THR A 148 -13.51 12.23 -26.53
CA THR A 148 -12.58 13.17 -25.90
C THR A 148 -11.65 12.52 -24.88
N ARG A 149 -11.95 11.28 -24.45
CA ARG A 149 -11.24 10.55 -23.37
C ARG A 149 -11.21 11.27 -22.02
N LYS A 150 -11.97 12.37 -21.88
CA LYS A 150 -12.11 13.13 -20.63
C LYS A 150 -12.97 12.37 -19.64
N ILE A 151 -12.66 12.53 -18.36
CA ILE A 151 -13.48 12.01 -17.26
C ILE A 151 -14.86 12.65 -17.34
N ARG A 152 -15.92 11.85 -17.18
CA ARG A 152 -17.32 12.30 -17.22
C ARG A 152 -18.10 12.06 -15.91
N ALA A 153 -17.43 11.51 -14.91
CA ALA A 153 -17.99 11.18 -13.62
C ALA A 153 -16.93 11.31 -12.51
N ALA A 154 -17.34 11.75 -11.33
CA ALA A 154 -16.51 11.74 -10.13
C ALA A 154 -16.77 10.47 -9.30
N ILE A 155 -15.88 10.16 -8.34
CA ILE A 155 -16.17 9.16 -7.31
C ILE A 155 -17.47 9.52 -6.60
N HIS A 156 -18.33 8.53 -6.38
CA HIS A 156 -19.62 8.77 -5.74
C HIS A 156 -19.42 9.24 -4.28
N PRO A 157 -20.20 10.20 -3.77
CA PRO A 157 -20.03 10.72 -2.40
C PRO A 157 -20.10 9.65 -1.29
N GLN A 158 -20.86 8.58 -1.52
CA GLN A 158 -20.94 7.45 -0.57
C GLN A 158 -19.71 6.54 -0.58
N LEU A 159 -18.89 6.61 -1.62
CA LEU A 159 -17.65 5.84 -1.74
C LEU A 159 -16.41 6.68 -1.41
N GLN A 160 -16.48 8.01 -1.61
CA GLN A 160 -15.39 8.91 -1.29
C GLN A 160 -14.93 8.69 0.16
N ASP A 161 -13.61 8.58 0.34
CA ASP A 161 -12.94 8.35 1.62
C ASP A 161 -13.28 7.02 2.33
N GLN A 162 -13.94 6.07 1.65
CA GLN A 162 -14.28 4.74 2.18
C GLN A 162 -13.22 3.67 1.82
N ASP A 163 -11.94 4.04 1.79
CA ASP A 163 -10.85 3.08 1.56
C ASP A 163 -10.90 1.95 2.62
N PHE A 164 -10.75 0.71 2.15
CA PHE A 164 -10.86 -0.52 2.93
C PHE A 164 -12.23 -0.79 3.58
N CYS A 165 -13.29 -0.10 3.18
CA CYS A 165 -14.67 -0.49 3.47
C CYS A 165 -15.21 -1.40 2.35
N LEU A 166 -15.99 -2.42 2.70
CA LEU A 166 -16.44 -3.41 1.71
C LEU A 166 -17.36 -2.76 0.66
N LEU A 167 -17.01 -2.91 -0.63
CA LEU A 167 -17.80 -2.47 -1.77
C LEU A 167 -18.53 -3.66 -2.39
N HIS A 168 -19.86 -3.68 -2.28
CA HIS A 168 -20.71 -4.74 -2.79
C HIS A 168 -21.18 -4.48 -4.23
N PRO A 169 -21.47 -5.54 -5.01
CA PRO A 169 -22.17 -5.38 -6.29
C PRO A 169 -23.42 -4.51 -6.13
N GLU A 170 -23.63 -3.63 -7.10
CA GLU A 170 -24.69 -2.59 -7.11
C GLU A 170 -24.51 -1.41 -6.15
N ASP A 171 -23.45 -1.35 -5.34
CA ASP A 171 -23.14 -0.15 -4.56
C ASP A 171 -22.77 1.05 -5.46
N PRO A 172 -23.10 2.29 -5.07
CA PRO A 172 -22.72 3.48 -5.83
C PRO A 172 -21.21 3.67 -5.94
N LEU A 173 -20.70 3.73 -7.18
CA LEU A 173 -19.27 3.80 -7.48
C LEU A 173 -18.86 5.18 -8.01
N PHE A 174 -19.61 5.67 -9.01
CA PHE A 174 -19.39 7.00 -9.58
C PHE A 174 -20.70 7.80 -9.64
N GLN A 175 -20.57 9.12 -9.69
CA GLN A 175 -21.65 10.04 -10.04
C GLN A 175 -21.25 10.80 -11.30
N THR A 176 -22.04 10.68 -12.37
CA THR A 176 -21.81 11.44 -13.60
C THR A 176 -22.04 12.93 -13.34
N PHE A 177 -21.49 13.79 -14.20
CA PHE A 177 -21.71 15.23 -14.08
C PHE A 177 -23.16 15.65 -14.39
N SER A 178 -23.98 14.75 -14.96
CA SER A 178 -25.44 14.94 -15.08
C SER A 178 -26.21 14.48 -13.85
N GLY A 179 -25.55 13.93 -12.83
CA GLY A 179 -26.14 13.49 -11.57
C GLY A 179 -26.54 12.01 -11.52
N GLU A 180 -26.28 11.23 -12.58
CA GLU A 180 -26.58 9.79 -12.62
C GLU A 180 -25.60 9.00 -11.75
N THR A 181 -26.11 8.07 -10.94
CA THR A 181 -25.29 7.14 -10.16
C THR A 181 -24.92 5.92 -11.01
N LEU A 182 -23.63 5.71 -11.21
CA LEU A 182 -23.09 4.48 -11.80
C LEU A 182 -22.67 3.53 -10.68
N ARG A 183 -23.19 2.30 -10.72
CA ARG A 183 -22.99 1.30 -9.67
C ARG A 183 -21.84 0.35 -9.99
N TYR A 184 -21.24 -0.24 -8.96
CA TYR A 184 -20.21 -1.25 -9.10
C TYR A 184 -20.80 -2.53 -9.71
N LYS A 185 -20.22 -2.98 -10.83
CA LYS A 185 -20.68 -4.14 -11.61
C LYS A 185 -19.77 -5.37 -11.47
N GLY A 186 -19.00 -5.45 -10.39
CA GLY A 186 -18.21 -6.66 -10.12
C GLY A 186 -19.07 -7.80 -9.58
N ASP A 187 -18.55 -9.01 -9.66
CA ASP A 187 -19.28 -10.24 -9.29
C ASP A 187 -19.14 -10.60 -7.79
N GLU A 188 -18.21 -9.95 -7.08
CA GLU A 188 -17.96 -10.19 -5.65
C GLU A 188 -17.73 -8.86 -4.91
N ALA A 189 -17.90 -8.91 -3.59
CA ALA A 189 -17.60 -7.78 -2.72
C ALA A 189 -16.09 -7.66 -2.49
N LEU A 190 -15.52 -6.47 -2.71
CA LEU A 190 -14.08 -6.22 -2.66
C LEU A 190 -13.74 -4.97 -1.83
N TYR A 191 -12.49 -4.84 -1.41
CA TYR A 191 -12.01 -3.70 -0.64
C TYR A 191 -11.36 -2.68 -1.57
N PRO A 192 -11.97 -1.51 -1.79
CA PRO A 192 -11.40 -0.43 -2.57
C PRO A 192 -10.29 0.28 -1.78
N PHE A 193 -9.23 0.73 -2.46
CA PHE A 193 -8.17 1.55 -1.88
C PHE A 193 -7.53 2.43 -2.94
N PHE A 194 -6.74 3.44 -2.53
CA PHE A 194 -6.33 4.55 -3.39
C PHE A 194 -7.54 5.23 -4.06
N ILE A 195 -8.65 5.33 -3.33
CA ILE A 195 -9.85 5.97 -3.84
C ILE A 195 -9.53 7.44 -4.09
N ASN A 196 -9.67 7.87 -5.34
CA ASN A 196 -9.47 9.25 -5.75
C ASN A 196 -8.03 9.77 -5.52
N GLU A 197 -7.02 8.92 -5.74
CA GLU A 197 -5.61 9.35 -5.70
C GLU A 197 -5.29 10.33 -6.85
N CYS A 198 -4.81 11.52 -6.52
CA CYS A 198 -4.60 12.60 -7.49
C CYS A 198 -3.57 12.25 -8.58
N ALA A 199 -2.51 11.51 -8.25
CA ALA A 199 -1.48 11.10 -9.21
C ALA A 199 -1.96 9.99 -10.17
N TYR A 200 -3.11 9.38 -9.89
CA TYR A 200 -3.59 8.19 -10.61
C TYR A 200 -4.58 8.53 -11.74
N TYR A 201 -5.02 9.78 -11.81
CA TYR A 201 -5.87 10.31 -12.89
C TYR A 201 -5.27 10.09 -14.29
N GLU A 202 -3.96 10.34 -14.44
CA GLU A 202 -3.22 10.12 -15.69
C GLU A 202 -3.01 8.63 -16.00
N LYS A 203 -3.02 7.78 -14.97
CA LYS A 203 -2.81 6.33 -15.07
C LYS A 203 -4.08 5.58 -15.44
N GLY A 204 -5.21 6.28 -15.50
CA GLY A 204 -6.50 5.65 -15.71
C GLY A 204 -6.94 4.80 -14.52
N ILE A 205 -6.66 5.26 -13.29
CA ILE A 205 -7.00 4.55 -12.06
C ILE A 205 -7.78 5.53 -11.17
N ALA A 206 -9.05 5.21 -10.93
CA ALA A 206 -9.91 5.91 -9.97
C ALA A 206 -9.83 5.29 -8.57
N LEU A 207 -9.70 3.96 -8.52
CA LEU A 207 -9.44 3.18 -7.31
C LEU A 207 -8.86 1.82 -7.69
N SER A 208 -8.24 1.15 -6.72
CA SER A 208 -7.80 -0.23 -6.80
C SER A 208 -8.70 -1.12 -5.95
N LEU A 209 -8.84 -2.39 -6.31
CA LEU A 209 -9.64 -3.36 -5.58
C LEU A 209 -8.75 -4.48 -5.03
N ALA A 210 -8.98 -4.87 -3.78
CA ALA A 210 -8.27 -5.95 -3.11
C ALA A 210 -9.21 -7.01 -2.54
N ARG A 211 -8.72 -8.25 -2.47
CA ARG A 211 -9.30 -9.30 -1.62
C ARG A 211 -8.56 -9.30 -0.30
N LYS A 212 -9.32 -9.28 0.81
CA LYS A 212 -8.76 -9.54 2.12
C LYS A 212 -8.55 -11.04 2.28
N ARG A 213 -7.32 -11.47 2.51
CA ARG A 213 -6.98 -12.84 2.91
C ARG A 213 -6.67 -12.83 4.41
N PRO A 214 -7.47 -13.50 5.25
CA PRO A 214 -7.05 -13.78 6.61
C PRO A 214 -5.88 -14.78 6.57
N ASP A 215 -5.06 -14.76 7.61
CA ASP A 215 -4.13 -15.84 7.96
C ASP A 215 -2.80 -15.96 7.18
N GLN A 216 -2.16 -14.85 6.82
CA GLN A 216 -0.73 -14.86 6.52
C GLN A 216 0.05 -14.94 7.85
N THR A 217 0.62 -16.11 8.15
CA THR A 217 1.45 -16.32 9.35
C THR A 217 2.83 -15.71 9.16
N CYS A 218 3.20 -14.74 9.99
CA CYS A 218 4.62 -14.49 10.21
C CYS A 218 5.18 -15.77 10.85
N GLN A 219 6.20 -16.43 10.30
CA GLN A 219 6.81 -17.58 10.98
C GLN A 219 7.53 -17.11 12.25
N ASN A 220 7.71 -17.98 13.24
CA ASN A 220 8.59 -17.66 14.38
C ASN A 220 10.00 -17.40 13.85
N VAL A 221 10.59 -16.25 14.20
CA VAL A 221 11.95 -15.95 13.77
C VAL A 221 12.84 -15.59 14.95
N LYS A 222 14.03 -16.20 14.94
CA LYS A 222 15.15 -15.89 15.81
C LYS A 222 16.35 -15.64 14.92
N ASN A 223 16.96 -14.47 15.07
CA ASN A 223 18.25 -14.22 14.45
C ASN A 223 19.29 -15.10 15.18
N SER A 224 19.83 -16.08 14.48
CA SER A 224 20.94 -16.91 14.97
C SER A 224 22.20 -16.19 14.52
N ALA A 225 22.65 -15.23 15.33
CA ALA A 225 23.95 -14.60 15.12
C ALA A 225 25.06 -15.66 15.05
#